data_AF-A0A2C5XUG4-F1
#
_entry.id   AF-A0A2C5XUG4-F1
#
_cell.length_a   1.000
_cell.length_b   1.000
_cell.length_c   1.000
_cell.angle_alpha   90.00
_cell.angle_beta   90.00
_cell.angle_gamma   90.00
#
_symmetry.space_group_name_H-M   'P 1'
#
loop_
_entity.id
_entity.type
_entity.pdbx_description
1 polymer ?
#
loop_
_entity_poly.entity_id
_entity_poly.type
_entity_poly.pdbx_seq_one_letter_code
_entity_poly.pdbx_strand_id
1 'polypeptide(L)'
;MPPQSLLHLPDGQTYTVAPVFGGVSFRSHVLEATHAHRFPLGWTAALQTAPSSRHGAHHAASFSLATRSRDSLFVSSVSSPSDADFSPAASPSRQAAMMLWVTLYWYFHQPEPSFQDAPAALAPAAANTPPQARPVDDWRVAILPRGLFAAKNLLAKLEHMGLVALDDTAVLAAADPSPRPSLSLHP
;
A
#
# COMPACT_ATOMS: atom_id res chain seq x y z
N MET A 1 -4.46 15.14 8.50
CA MET A 1 -5.15 13.93 9.00
C MET A 1 -6.58 14.02 8.49
N PRO A 2 -7.07 13.02 7.73
CA PRO A 2 -8.44 13.01 7.25
C PRO A 2 -9.43 12.95 8.42
N PRO A 3 -10.60 13.61 8.33
CA PRO A 3 -11.63 13.50 9.36
C PRO A 3 -12.15 12.06 9.47
N GLN A 4 -12.77 11.75 10.61
CA GLN A 4 -13.51 10.50 10.73
C GLN A 4 -14.54 10.39 9.59
N SER A 5 -14.62 9.24 8.95
CA SER A 5 -15.46 9.02 7.77
C SER A 5 -16.12 7.65 7.82
N LEU A 6 -17.29 7.55 7.20
CA LEU A 6 -17.99 6.29 7.03
C LEU A 6 -17.59 5.69 5.67
N LEU A 7 -17.00 4.50 5.70
CA LEU A 7 -16.65 3.74 4.52
C LEU A 7 -17.79 2.78 4.17
N HIS A 8 -18.27 2.86 2.94
CA HIS A 8 -19.26 1.95 2.38
C HIS A 8 -18.56 0.96 1.45
N LEU A 9 -18.68 -0.33 1.75
CA LEU A 9 -18.15 -1.39 0.92
C LEU A 9 -19.21 -1.86 -0.09
N PRO A 10 -18.79 -2.38 -1.26
CA PRO A 10 -19.71 -2.89 -2.30
C PRO A 10 -20.62 -4.04 -1.83
N ASP A 11 -20.25 -4.76 -0.77
CA ASP A 11 -21.02 -5.84 -0.18
C ASP A 11 -22.09 -5.35 0.83
N GLY A 12 -22.23 -4.02 0.98
CA GLY A 12 -23.17 -3.39 1.90
C GLY A 12 -22.64 -3.20 3.32
N GLN A 13 -21.43 -3.66 3.63
CA GLN A 13 -20.83 -3.43 4.94
C GLN A 13 -20.35 -2.00 5.11
N THR A 14 -20.37 -1.54 6.36
CA THR A 14 -19.92 -0.20 6.72
C THR A 14 -18.88 -0.23 7.83
N TYR A 15 -17.86 0.62 7.66
CA TYR A 15 -16.78 0.80 8.61
C TYR A 15 -16.66 2.27 9.00
N THR A 16 -16.58 2.57 10.30
CA THR A 16 -16.04 3.85 10.76
C THR A 16 -14.54 3.83 10.55
N VAL A 17 -14.04 4.83 9.83
CA VAL A 17 -12.62 5.05 9.59
C VAL A 17 -12.19 6.31 10.33
N ALA A 18 -11.26 6.18 11.26
CA ALA A 18 -10.81 7.30 12.09
C ALA A 18 -9.28 7.35 12.19
N PRO A 19 -8.66 8.54 12.07
CA PRO A 19 -7.22 8.68 12.23
C PRO A 19 -6.78 8.32 13.66
N VAL A 20 -5.63 7.68 13.77
CA VAL A 20 -4.98 7.34 15.05
C VAL A 20 -3.49 7.66 14.98
N PHE A 21 -2.77 7.53 16.10
CA PHE A 21 -1.33 7.78 16.11
C PHE A 21 -0.60 6.84 15.14
N GLY A 22 0.00 7.41 14.09
CA GLY A 22 0.77 6.68 13.08
C GLY A 22 -0.05 5.87 12.07
N GLY A 23 -1.37 6.10 11.97
CA GLY A 23 -2.19 5.33 11.04
C GLY A 23 -3.68 5.66 11.07
N VAL A 24 -4.48 4.68 10.71
CA VAL A 24 -5.93 4.77 10.55
C VAL A 24 -6.58 3.53 11.14
N SER A 25 -7.61 3.73 11.95
CA SER A 25 -8.41 2.66 12.53
C SER A 25 -9.69 2.43 11.74
N PHE A 26 -10.06 1.17 11.60
CA PHE A 26 -11.29 0.69 10.97
C PHE A 26 -12.10 -0.02 12.03
N ARG A 27 -13.39 0.31 12.17
CA ARG A 27 -14.32 -0.34 13.11
C ARG A 27 -15.64 -0.65 12.42
N SER A 28 -16.06 -1.91 12.45
CA SER A 28 -17.33 -2.33 11.84
C SER A 28 -18.52 -1.86 12.69
N HIS A 29 -19.61 -1.47 12.05
CA HIS A 29 -20.89 -1.22 12.74
C HIS A 29 -21.75 -2.46 12.94
N VAL A 30 -21.34 -3.60 12.36
CA VAL A 30 -22.05 -4.86 12.53
C VAL A 30 -21.74 -5.41 13.92
N LEU A 31 -22.62 -5.13 14.88
CA LEU A 31 -22.76 -5.94 16.08
C LEU A 31 -23.58 -7.18 15.70
N GLU A 32 -23.15 -8.36 16.17
CA GLU A 32 -24.00 -9.50 16.63
C GLU A 32 -23.56 -10.88 16.14
N ALA A 33 -22.95 -11.62 17.08
CA ALA A 33 -23.40 -12.88 17.70
C ALA A 33 -23.96 -14.07 16.88
N THR A 34 -24.32 -13.96 15.60
CA THR A 34 -25.08 -15.06 14.92
C THR A 34 -24.43 -15.64 13.67
N HIS A 35 -23.41 -15.01 13.09
CA HIS A 35 -22.70 -15.60 11.93
C HIS A 35 -21.20 -15.61 12.15
N ALA A 36 -20.62 -16.82 12.12
CA ALA A 36 -19.18 -17.08 12.16
C ALA A 36 -18.39 -15.98 11.42
N HIS A 37 -17.52 -15.29 12.16
CA HIS A 37 -16.85 -14.04 11.78
C HIS A 37 -16.14 -14.12 10.41
N ARG A 38 -16.84 -13.75 9.34
CA ARG A 38 -16.26 -13.66 7.99
C ARG A 38 -15.48 -12.38 7.77
N PHE A 39 -15.76 -11.33 8.55
CA PHE A 39 -15.20 -10.00 8.40
C PHE A 39 -14.57 -9.50 9.71
N PRO A 40 -13.49 -8.71 9.65
CA PRO A 40 -12.82 -8.23 10.84
C PRO A 40 -13.68 -7.15 11.53
N LEU A 41 -13.79 -7.25 12.86
CA LEU A 41 -14.58 -6.30 13.67
C LEU A 41 -13.90 -4.93 13.80
N GLY A 42 -12.57 -4.92 13.82
CA GLY A 42 -11.81 -3.69 13.78
C GLY A 42 -10.31 -3.94 13.73
N TRP A 43 -9.57 -2.98 13.20
CA TRP A 43 -8.12 -3.03 13.11
C TRP A 43 -7.52 -1.65 12.96
N THR A 44 -6.21 -1.56 13.14
CA THR A 44 -5.43 -0.36 12.83
C THR A 44 -4.44 -0.67 11.73
N ALA A 45 -4.47 0.13 10.66
CA ALA A 45 -3.46 0.14 9.62
C ALA A 45 -2.52 1.32 9.84
N ALA A 46 -1.23 1.07 9.97
CA ALA A 46 -0.22 2.10 9.97
C ALA A 46 0.06 2.51 8.51
N LEU A 47 0.04 3.82 8.25
CA LEU A 47 0.40 4.42 6.97
C LEU A 47 1.60 5.34 7.18
N GLN A 48 2.61 5.18 6.34
CA GLN A 48 3.85 5.95 6.42
C GLN A 48 4.21 6.45 5.03
N THR A 49 4.53 7.73 4.92
CA THR A 49 5.02 8.32 3.67
C THR A 49 6.53 8.50 3.78
N ALA A 50 7.27 7.91 2.83
CA ALA A 50 8.71 8.10 2.77
C ALA A 50 9.04 9.60 2.56
N PRO A 51 10.03 10.15 3.30
CA PRO A 51 10.38 11.56 3.16
C PRO A 51 10.86 11.84 1.75
N SER A 52 10.41 12.95 1.17
CA SER A 52 10.99 13.44 -0.09
C SER A 52 12.42 13.86 0.21
N SER A 53 13.40 13.28 -0.50
CA SER A 53 14.85 13.54 -0.34
C SER A 53 15.26 15.03 -0.46
N ARG A 54 14.32 15.94 -0.70
CA ARG A 54 14.54 17.39 -0.83
C ARG A 54 14.61 18.11 0.52
N HIS A 55 14.13 17.52 1.62
CA HIS A 55 14.23 18.11 2.95
C HIS A 55 14.84 17.10 3.92
N GLY A 56 16.08 17.33 4.33
CA GLY A 56 16.90 16.41 5.13
C GLY A 56 16.37 16.13 6.54
N ALA A 57 15.37 15.27 6.65
CA ALA A 57 14.92 14.70 7.92
C ALA A 57 14.70 13.18 7.77
N HIS A 58 15.55 12.39 8.42
CA HIS A 58 15.59 10.92 8.40
C HIS A 58 14.44 10.23 9.16
N HIS A 59 13.30 10.90 9.36
CA HIS A 59 12.13 10.31 10.02
C HIS A 59 10.99 10.16 9.01
N ALA A 60 10.47 8.94 8.86
CA ALA A 60 9.27 8.68 8.07
C ALA A 60 8.15 9.60 8.57
N ALA A 61 7.61 10.43 7.67
CA ALA A 61 6.61 11.42 8.04
C ALA A 61 5.27 10.73 8.32
N SER A 62 4.52 11.25 9.28
CA SER A 62 3.14 10.84 9.53
C SER A 62 2.30 11.07 8.28
N PHE A 63 1.55 10.05 7.85
CA PHE A 63 0.68 10.12 6.68
C PHE A 63 -0.30 11.31 6.77
N SER A 64 -0.26 12.21 5.78
CA SER A 64 -1.12 13.39 5.72
C SER A 64 -2.00 13.41 4.48
N LEU A 65 -1.49 12.92 3.35
CA LEU A 65 -2.14 12.80 2.04
C LEU A 65 -1.62 11.54 1.33
N ALA A 66 -2.48 10.91 0.51
CA ALA A 66 -2.06 9.80 -0.34
C ALA A 66 -1.01 10.27 -1.34
N THR A 67 0.05 9.48 -1.50
CA THR A 67 1.12 9.70 -2.46
C THR A 67 1.05 8.65 -3.56
N ARG A 68 1.58 8.99 -4.75
CA ARG A 68 1.53 8.11 -5.91
C ARG A 68 2.31 6.80 -5.70
N SER A 69 3.48 6.82 -5.06
CA SER A 69 4.29 5.59 -4.89
C SER A 69 5.17 5.54 -3.63
N ARG A 70 5.07 6.55 -2.75
CA ARG A 70 5.95 6.67 -1.56
C ARG A 70 5.31 6.18 -0.26
N ASP A 71 4.10 5.67 -0.35
CA ASP A 71 3.36 5.26 0.83
C ASP A 71 3.62 3.78 1.11
N SER A 72 3.72 3.47 2.40
CA SER A 72 3.90 2.13 2.90
C SER A 72 2.88 1.84 3.99
N LEU A 73 2.41 0.60 4.02
CA LEU A 73 1.26 0.19 4.81
C LEU A 73 1.50 -1.16 5.50
N PHE A 74 1.09 -1.27 6.75
CA PHE A 74 0.95 -2.55 7.44
C PHE A 74 -0.18 -2.50 8.46
N VAL A 75 -0.77 -3.65 8.79
CA VAL A 75 -1.74 -3.75 9.88
C VAL A 75 -0.99 -3.88 11.21
N SER A 76 -1.12 -2.88 12.08
CA SER A 76 -0.41 -2.81 13.37
C SER A 76 -1.14 -3.53 14.50
N SER A 77 -2.48 -3.53 14.50
CA SER A 77 -3.28 -4.18 15.53
C SER A 77 -4.64 -4.65 15.00
N VAL A 78 -5.22 -5.65 15.66
CA VAL A 78 -6.55 -6.22 15.35
C VAL A 78 -7.37 -6.24 16.63
N SER A 79 -8.64 -5.87 16.54
CA SER A 79 -9.59 -5.93 17.66
C SER A 79 -10.28 -7.30 17.68
N SER A 80 -10.15 -8.01 18.80
CA SER A 80 -10.89 -9.25 19.08
C SER A 80 -12.09 -8.94 19.98
N PRO A 81 -13.25 -9.58 19.79
CA PRO A 81 -14.35 -9.51 20.76
C PRO A 81 -13.96 -10.27 22.04
N SER A 82 -14.62 -9.95 23.16
CA SER A 82 -14.43 -10.66 24.43
C SER A 82 -14.84 -12.14 24.31
N ASP A 83 -13.96 -13.03 24.74
CA ASP A 83 -13.86 -14.48 24.44
C ASP A 83 -15.10 -15.39 24.65
N ALA A 84 -16.23 -14.92 25.19
CA ALA A 84 -17.31 -15.83 25.62
C ALA A 84 -18.04 -16.57 24.48
N ASP A 85 -18.08 -15.99 23.27
CA ASP A 85 -18.79 -16.55 22.11
C ASP A 85 -17.90 -16.69 20.86
N PHE A 86 -16.57 -16.57 21.01
CA PHE A 86 -15.68 -16.49 19.85
C PHE A 86 -15.28 -17.86 19.30
N SER A 87 -15.82 -18.22 18.13
CA SER A 87 -15.22 -19.25 17.28
C SER A 87 -14.08 -18.61 16.47
N PRO A 88 -12.84 -19.14 16.52
CA PRO A 88 -11.72 -18.58 15.77
C PRO A 88 -12.05 -18.55 14.26
N ALA A 89 -11.66 -17.47 13.60
CA ALA A 89 -11.90 -17.28 12.18
C ALA A 89 -11.41 -18.51 11.39
N ALA A 90 -12.26 -19.04 10.51
CA ALA A 90 -11.98 -20.26 9.74
C ALA A 90 -10.70 -20.20 8.88
N SER A 91 -10.14 -19.00 8.63
CA SER A 91 -8.84 -18.82 7.99
C SER A 91 -8.21 -17.46 8.36
N PRO A 92 -7.10 -17.43 9.13
CA PRO A 92 -6.36 -16.21 9.44
C PRO A 92 -5.84 -15.47 8.20
N SER A 93 -5.46 -16.21 7.15
CA SER A 93 -5.02 -15.63 5.88
C SER A 93 -6.15 -14.90 5.17
N ARG A 94 -7.37 -15.46 5.20
CA ARG A 94 -8.55 -14.80 4.65
C ARG A 94 -8.89 -13.54 5.43
N GLN A 95 -8.81 -13.57 6.75
CA GLN A 95 -9.06 -12.39 7.58
C GLN A 95 -8.08 -11.26 7.24
N ALA A 96 -6.78 -11.58 7.16
CA ALA A 96 -5.75 -10.61 6.74
C ALA A 96 -5.99 -10.06 5.32
N ALA A 97 -6.41 -10.92 4.38
CA ALA A 97 -6.78 -10.52 3.03
C ALA A 97 -7.94 -9.53 3.03
N MET A 98 -8.99 -9.78 3.82
CA MET A 98 -10.12 -8.86 3.96
C MET A 98 -9.71 -7.52 4.56
N MET A 99 -8.89 -7.52 5.62
CA MET A 99 -8.38 -6.30 6.23
C MET A 99 -7.56 -5.47 5.25
N LEU A 100 -6.68 -6.14 4.48
CA LEU A 100 -5.90 -5.49 3.44
C LEU A 100 -6.81 -4.90 2.36
N TRP A 101 -7.75 -5.69 1.83
CA TRP A 101 -8.67 -5.24 0.79
C TRP A 101 -9.49 -4.02 1.22
N VAL A 102 -10.09 -4.03 2.42
CA VAL A 102 -10.84 -2.87 2.94
C VAL A 102 -9.94 -1.65 3.11
N THR A 103 -8.71 -1.87 3.61
CA THR A 103 -7.74 -0.78 3.80
C THR A 103 -7.32 -0.16 2.47
N LEU A 104 -7.04 -0.99 1.45
CA LEU A 104 -6.70 -0.56 0.09
C LEU A 104 -7.88 0.14 -0.57
N TYR A 105 -9.09 -0.40 -0.41
CA TYR A 105 -10.30 0.23 -0.90
C TYR A 105 -10.43 1.65 -0.33
N TRP A 106 -10.33 1.83 0.99
CA TRP A 106 -10.34 3.16 1.58
C TRP A 106 -9.20 4.07 1.08
N TYR A 107 -7.98 3.53 0.95
CA TYR A 107 -6.80 4.28 0.53
C TYR A 107 -6.90 4.80 -0.90
N PHE A 108 -7.37 3.98 -1.85
CA PHE A 108 -7.54 4.40 -3.25
C PHE A 108 -8.78 5.29 -3.49
N HIS A 109 -9.65 5.45 -2.49
CA HIS A 109 -10.72 6.45 -2.50
C HIS A 109 -10.29 7.78 -1.85
N GLN A 110 -9.04 7.92 -1.41
CA GLN A 110 -8.51 9.22 -0.98
C GLN A 110 -8.41 10.18 -2.18
N PRO A 111 -8.33 11.51 -1.95
CA PRO A 111 -8.14 12.48 -3.03
C PRO A 111 -6.92 12.13 -3.89
N GLU A 112 -7.02 12.35 -5.21
CA GLU A 112 -5.96 11.96 -6.14
C GLU A 112 -4.63 12.64 -5.77
N PRO A 113 -3.51 11.88 -5.69
CA PRO A 113 -2.19 12.44 -5.44
C PRO A 113 -1.77 13.41 -6.53
N SER A 114 -1.30 14.60 -6.12
CA SER A 114 -0.88 15.66 -7.04
C SER A 114 0.28 15.21 -7.95
N PHE A 115 0.21 15.54 -9.24
CA PHE A 115 1.27 15.25 -10.23
C PHE A 115 2.67 15.78 -9.86
N GLN A 116 2.73 16.78 -8.98
CA GLN A 116 3.96 17.46 -8.57
C GLN A 116 4.86 16.59 -7.66
N ASP A 117 4.35 15.49 -7.13
CA ASP A 117 5.10 14.59 -6.24
C ASP A 117 5.93 13.51 -6.97
N ALA A 118 6.08 13.65 -8.29
CA ALA A 118 6.87 12.78 -9.18
C ALA A 118 8.20 12.28 -8.53
N PRO A 119 8.57 11.02 -8.74
CA PRO A 119 9.62 10.31 -8.03
C PRO A 119 10.99 10.91 -8.32
N ALA A 120 11.84 10.83 -7.30
CA ALA A 120 13.24 11.19 -7.41
C ALA A 120 14.00 10.27 -8.40
N ALA A 121 13.48 9.06 -8.67
CA ALA A 121 14.11 8.09 -9.57
C ALA A 121 14.25 8.61 -11.01
N LEU A 122 13.32 9.46 -11.47
CA LEU A 122 13.40 10.11 -12.78
C LEU A 122 14.02 11.52 -12.73
N ALA A 123 14.37 12.02 -11.54
CA ALA A 123 14.84 13.40 -11.39
C ALA A 123 16.04 13.81 -12.27
N PRO A 124 17.07 12.96 -12.53
CA PRO A 124 18.14 13.35 -13.44
C PRO A 124 17.71 13.27 -14.92
N ALA A 125 16.91 12.28 -15.32
CA ALA A 125 16.53 12.07 -16.72
C ALA A 125 15.36 12.96 -17.17
N ALA A 126 14.47 13.36 -16.26
CA ALA A 126 13.31 14.21 -16.51
C ALA A 126 13.54 15.70 -16.17
N ALA A 127 14.78 16.09 -15.85
CA ALA A 127 15.12 17.48 -15.51
C ALA A 127 14.74 18.47 -16.63
N ASN A 128 14.84 18.02 -17.89
CA ASN A 128 14.53 18.82 -19.08
C ASN A 128 13.11 18.57 -19.64
N THR A 129 12.33 17.69 -19.02
CA THR A 129 10.99 17.37 -19.49
C THR A 129 9.99 18.40 -18.94
N PRO A 130 9.16 19.02 -19.79
CA PRO A 130 8.10 19.92 -19.33
C PRO A 130 7.25 19.25 -18.25
N PRO A 131 6.76 19.98 -17.24
CA PRO A 131 6.01 19.40 -16.13
C PRO A 131 4.76 18.61 -16.58
N GLN A 132 4.19 18.95 -17.74
CA GLN A 132 3.05 18.25 -18.35
C GLN A 132 3.41 16.96 -19.10
N ALA A 133 4.69 16.74 -19.41
CA ALA A 133 5.19 15.61 -20.19
C ALA A 133 6.05 14.63 -19.36
N ARG A 134 6.17 14.86 -18.05
CA ARG A 134 6.86 13.90 -17.18
C ARG A 134 6.07 12.60 -17.14
N PRO A 135 6.74 11.44 -17.24
CA PRO A 135 6.07 10.16 -17.09
C PRO A 135 5.38 10.12 -15.72
N VAL A 136 4.11 9.76 -15.75
CA VAL A 136 3.25 9.69 -14.58
C VAL A 136 3.38 8.29 -14.02
N ASP A 137 3.75 8.16 -12.75
CA ASP A 137 3.81 6.84 -12.11
C ASP A 137 2.42 6.28 -11.85
N ASP A 138 2.36 4.97 -11.67
CA ASP A 138 1.16 4.31 -11.17
C ASP A 138 0.91 4.64 -9.70
N TRP A 139 -0.36 4.67 -9.28
CA TRP A 139 -0.73 4.81 -7.87
C TRP A 139 -0.54 3.47 -7.15
N ARG A 140 0.52 3.38 -6.35
CA ARG A 140 0.98 2.19 -5.65
C ARG A 140 1.22 2.49 -4.17
N VAL A 141 1.10 1.45 -3.35
CA VAL A 141 1.41 1.49 -1.91
C VAL A 141 2.18 0.22 -1.56
N ALA A 142 3.29 0.36 -0.83
CA ALA A 142 4.14 -0.76 -0.45
C ALA A 142 3.58 -1.46 0.79
N ILE A 143 3.37 -2.79 0.73
CA ILE A 143 2.93 -3.56 1.90
C ILE A 143 4.16 -4.06 2.67
N LEU A 144 4.32 -3.60 3.91
CA LEU A 144 5.49 -3.97 4.72
C LEU A 144 5.25 -5.29 5.47
N PRO A 145 6.27 -6.17 5.59
CA PRO A 145 6.21 -7.41 6.38
C PRO A 145 6.28 -7.12 7.89
N ARG A 146 5.36 -6.30 8.40
CA ARG A 146 5.28 -5.86 9.80
C ARG A 146 3.88 -6.11 10.36
N GLY A 147 3.79 -6.19 11.70
CA GLY A 147 2.53 -6.45 12.39
C GLY A 147 1.89 -7.76 11.90
N LEU A 148 0.64 -7.70 11.47
CA LEU A 148 -0.07 -8.88 10.95
C LEU A 148 0.66 -9.53 9.75
N PHE A 149 1.25 -8.72 8.87
CA PHE A 149 1.90 -9.20 7.64
C PHE A 149 3.29 -9.82 7.87
N ALA A 150 3.82 -9.74 9.09
CA ALA A 150 5.04 -10.45 9.48
C ALA A 150 4.81 -11.97 9.67
N ALA A 151 3.56 -12.42 9.67
CA ALA A 151 3.22 -13.84 9.82
C ALA A 151 3.81 -14.69 8.67
N LYS A 152 4.33 -15.87 9.02
CA LYS A 152 4.97 -16.79 8.07
C LYS A 152 4.03 -17.08 6.88
N ASN A 153 4.55 -16.94 5.67
CA ASN A 153 3.87 -17.21 4.40
C ASN A 153 2.60 -16.38 4.14
N LEU A 154 2.29 -15.37 4.97
CA LEU A 154 1.07 -14.60 4.76
C LEU A 154 1.15 -13.74 3.51
N LEU A 155 2.25 -13.00 3.31
CA LEU A 155 2.45 -12.19 2.10
C LEU A 155 2.43 -13.05 0.83
N ALA A 156 3.13 -14.19 0.84
CA ALA A 156 3.10 -15.13 -0.28
C ALA A 156 1.68 -15.64 -0.59
N LYS A 157 0.84 -15.87 0.44
CA LYS A 157 -0.57 -16.22 0.22
C LYS A 157 -1.36 -15.07 -0.38
N LEU A 158 -1.14 -13.84 0.08
CA LEU A 158 -1.80 -12.65 -0.46
C LEU A 158 -1.39 -12.41 -1.93
N GLU A 159 -0.15 -12.72 -2.28
CA GLU A 159 0.36 -12.67 -3.65
C GLU A 159 -0.32 -13.70 -4.55
N HIS A 160 -0.39 -14.96 -4.12
CA HIS A 160 -1.15 -16.00 -4.85
C HIS A 160 -2.64 -15.67 -5.00
N MET A 161 -3.21 -14.89 -4.07
CA MET A 161 -4.59 -14.40 -4.15
C MET A 161 -4.74 -13.17 -5.07
N GLY A 162 -3.64 -12.62 -5.61
CA GLY A 162 -3.63 -11.45 -6.48
C GLY A 162 -3.86 -10.12 -5.76
N LEU A 163 -3.68 -10.06 -4.43
CA LEU A 163 -3.88 -8.84 -3.63
C LEU A 163 -2.63 -7.96 -3.53
N VAL A 164 -1.46 -8.57 -3.67
CA VAL A 164 -0.16 -7.89 -3.66
C VAL A 164 0.69 -8.48 -4.78
N ALA A 165 1.63 -7.70 -5.29
CA ALA A 165 2.63 -8.16 -6.24
C ALA A 165 4.01 -7.79 -5.71
N LEU A 166 5.01 -8.63 -6.01
CA LEU A 166 6.39 -8.24 -5.81
C LEU A 166 6.73 -7.09 -6.77
N ASP A 167 7.45 -6.09 -6.30
CA ASP A 167 7.88 -4.95 -7.12
C ASP A 167 9.10 -5.37 -7.96
N ASP A 168 8.85 -6.17 -8.99
CA ASP A 168 9.89 -6.71 -9.87
C ASP A 168 10.26 -5.65 -10.93
N THR A 169 11.20 -4.76 -10.56
CA THR A 169 11.72 -3.73 -11.48
C THR A 169 13.11 -4.11 -11.98
N ALA A 170 13.26 -5.26 -12.66
CA ALA A 170 14.45 -5.55 -13.47
C ALA A 170 14.21 -6.69 -14.47
N VAL A 171 13.73 -6.35 -15.67
CA VAL A 171 14.21 -7.09 -16.84
C VAL A 171 15.56 -6.48 -17.20
N LEU A 172 16.63 -7.23 -16.90
CA LEU A 172 17.97 -7.00 -17.41
C LEU A 172 17.93 -6.74 -18.92
N ALA A 173 17.97 -5.48 -19.33
CA ALA A 173 18.55 -5.10 -20.62
C ALA A 173 20.07 -5.00 -20.45
N ALA A 174 20.70 -6.13 -20.13
CA ALA A 174 22.16 -6.27 -20.18
C ALA A 174 22.51 -7.33 -21.23
N ALA A 175 23.54 -7.00 -22.03
CA ALA A 175 24.05 -7.65 -23.25
C ALA A 175 23.26 -7.27 -24.51
N ASP A 176 23.78 -6.44 -25.41
CA ASP A 176 25.08 -6.63 -26.06
C ASP A 176 25.74 -5.29 -26.48
N PRO A 177 26.87 -4.87 -25.87
CA PRO A 177 27.78 -3.94 -26.50
C PRO A 177 28.74 -4.73 -27.40
N SER A 178 28.34 -5.03 -28.64
CA SER A 178 29.29 -5.50 -29.65
C SER A 178 30.23 -4.35 -30.03
N PRO A 179 31.56 -4.45 -29.79
CA PRO A 179 32.50 -3.52 -30.35
C PRO A 179 32.81 -3.95 -31.78
N ARG A 180 32.26 -3.26 -32.78
CA ARG A 180 32.74 -3.43 -34.16
C ARG A 180 34.05 -2.65 -34.33
N PRO A 181 35.17 -3.31 -34.67
CA PRO A 181 36.41 -2.63 -34.98
C PRO A 181 36.28 -1.82 -36.28
N SER A 182 36.74 -0.57 -36.21
CA SER A 182 36.98 0.30 -37.35
C SER A 182 38.01 -0.33 -38.29
N LEU A 183 37.60 -0.66 -39.51
CA LEU A 183 38.52 -0.87 -40.62
C LEU A 183 38.19 0.11 -41.74
N SER A 184 39.12 1.04 -41.89
CA SER A 184 39.20 2.14 -42.86
C SER A 184 39.22 1.66 -44.31
N LEU A 185 38.50 2.38 -45.17
CA LEU A 185 38.54 2.31 -46.63
C LEU A 185 39.66 3.21 -47.17
N HIS A 186 40.54 2.68 -48.02
CA HIS A 186 41.02 3.22 -49.32
C HIS A 186 42.24 2.44 -49.83
N PRO A 187 42.59 2.45 -51.15
CA PRO A 187 41.88 3.01 -52.31
C PRO A 187 41.36 2.01 -53.34
#